data_AF-U7VAZ4-F1
#
_entry.id   AF-U7VAZ4-F1
#
_cell.length_a   1.000
_cell.length_b   1.000
_cell.length_c   1.000
_cell.angle_alpha   90.00
_cell.angle_beta   90.00
_cell.angle_gamma   90.00
#
_symmetry.space_group_name_H-M   'P 1'
#
loop_
_entity.id
_entity.type
_entity.pdbx_description
1 polymer ?
#
loop_
_entity_poly.entity_id
_entity_poly.type
_entity_poly.pdbx_seq_one_letter_code
_entity_poly.pdbx_strand_id
1 'polypeptide(L)' 'MYEIIVTIKGEEYSFGEFNSKKRAESFLENLYETKEIASDAEAWIE' A
#
# COMPACT_ATOMS: atom_id res chain seq x y z
N MET A 1 -0.91 -14.86 0.01
CA MET A 1 -1.18 -13.74 0.92
C MET A 1 -0.63 -12.52 0.20
N TYR A 2 -1.34 -11.39 0.24
CA TYR A 2 -0.95 -10.17 -0.47
C TYR A 2 -0.73 -9.09 0.57
N GLU A 3 0.48 -8.59 0.70
CA GLU A 3 0.83 -7.56 1.68
C GLU A 3 1.05 -6.23 0.96
N ILE A 4 0.50 -5.14 1.52
CA ILE A 4 0.75 -3.81 0.99
C ILE A 4 1.93 -3.21 1.74
N ILE A 5 3.03 -3.02 1.02
CA ILE A 5 4.23 -2.37 1.52
C ILE A 5 4.26 -0.93 1.03
N VAL A 6 4.51 0.00 1.95
CA VAL A 6 4.65 1.42 1.65
C VAL A 6 6.01 1.89 2.15
N THR A 7 6.81 2.47 1.27
CA THR A 7 8.07 3.11 1.61
C THR A 7 7.86 4.61 1.78
N ILE A 8 8.12 5.12 2.99
CA ILE A 8 8.05 6.55 3.32
C ILE A 8 9.42 6.97 3.83
N LYS A 9 10.08 7.91 3.14
CA LYS A 9 11.42 8.42 3.53
C LYS A 9 12.50 7.33 3.66
N GLY A 10 12.37 6.24 2.91
CA GLY A 10 13.31 5.10 2.94
C GLY A 10 13.04 4.09 4.06
N GLU A 11 11.95 4.25 4.82
CA GLU A 11 11.47 3.25 5.77
C GLU A 11 10.25 2.52 5.19
N GLU A 12 10.25 1.19 5.27
CA GLU A 12 9.19 0.32 4.78
C GLU A 12 8.16 0.05 5.89
N TYR A 13 6.88 0.17 5.55
CA TYR A 13 5.75 -0.07 6.44
C TYR A 13 4.78 -1.04 5.79
N SER A 14 4.36 -2.07 6.54
CA SER A 14 3.23 -2.92 6.16
C SER A 14 1.92 -2.21 6.53
N PHE A 15 1.11 -1.92 5.52
CA PHE A 15 -0.20 -1.29 5.67
C PHE A 15 -1.35 -2.30 5.77
N GLY A 16 -1.07 -3.57 5.51
CA GLY A 16 -2.04 -4.64 5.75
C GLY A 16 -1.84 -5.87 4.88
N GLU A 17 -2.31 -7.00 5.40
CA GLU A 17 -2.29 -8.29 4.73
C GLU A 17 -3.70 -8.67 4.23
N PHE A 18 -3.76 -9.10 2.98
CA PHE A 18 -4.98 -9.43 2.27
C PHE A 18 -4.93 -10.86 1.76
N ASN A 19 -6.04 -11.58 1.93
CA ASN A 19 -6.18 -12.93 1.38
C ASN A 19 -6.61 -12.94 -0.10
N SER A 20 -6.73 -11.77 -0.73
CA SER A 20 -7.17 -11.64 -2.14
C SER A 20 -6.46 -10.48 -2.82
N LYS A 21 -5.86 -10.75 -3.98
CA LYS A 21 -5.15 -9.75 -4.79
C LYS A 21 -6.02 -8.54 -5.08
N LYS A 22 -7.26 -8.79 -5.51
CA LYS A 22 -8.24 -7.75 -5.87
C LYS A 22 -8.53 -6.80 -4.70
N ARG A 23 -8.54 -7.32 -3.46
CA ARG A 23 -8.71 -6.48 -2.27
C ARG A 23 -7.48 -5.64 -1.98
N ALA A 24 -6.29 -6.21 -2.12
CA ALA A 24 -5.03 -5.47 -1.98
C ALA A 24 -4.92 -4.34 -3.02
N GLU A 25 -5.23 -4.64 -4.29
CA GLU A 25 -5.24 -3.65 -5.38
C GLU A 25 -6.24 -2.52 -5.12
N SER A 26 -7.47 -2.86 -4.73
CA SER A 26 -8.50 -1.86 -4.42
C SER A 26 -8.13 -0.98 -3.21
N PHE A 27 -7.43 -1.54 -2.22
CA PHE A 27 -6.97 -0.78 -1.06
C PHE A 27 -5.77 0.11 -1.40
N LEU A 28 -4.83 -0.38 -2.20
CA LEU A 28 -3.70 0.40 -2.70
C LEU A 28 -4.18 1.62 -3.50
N GLU A 29 -5.16 1.44 -4.40
CA GLU A 29 -5.76 2.55 -5.15
C GLU A 29 -6.40 3.58 -4.20
N ASN A 30 -7.11 3.11 -3.18
CA ASN A 30 -7.74 3.96 -2.18
C ASN A 30 -6.71 4.75 -1.34
N LEU A 31 -5.59 4.13 -0.97
CA LEU A 31 -4.47 4.76 -0.26
C LEU A 31 -3.92 5.97 -1.03
N TYR A 32 -3.79 5.85 -2.36
CA TYR A 32 -3.37 6.96 -3.22
C TYR A 32 -4.46 8.04 -3.38
N GLU A 33 -5.73 7.65 -3.51
CA GLU A 33 -6.85 8.60 -3.66
C GLU A 33 -7.08 9.44 -2.39
N THR A 34 -6.97 8.82 -1.22
CA THR A 34 -7.18 9.47 0.08
C THR A 34 -6.01 10.35 0.51
N LYS A 35 -4.88 10.29 -0.20
CA LYS A 35 -3.61 10.96 0.16
C LYS A 35 -3.13 10.64 1.57
N GLU A 36 -3.51 9.48 2.13
CA GLU A 36 -2.97 9.02 3.41
C GLU A 36 -1.47 8.78 3.32
N ILE A 37 -1.00 8.42 2.13
CA ILE A 37 0.40 8.36 1.77
C ILE A 37 0.80 9.60 0.98
N ALA A 38 1.94 10.19 1.36
CA ALA A 38 2.48 11.35 0.67
C ALA A 38 2.76 11.03 -0.81
N SER A 39 2.69 12.03 -1.69
CA SER A 39 3.02 11.85 -3.13
C SER A 39 4.43 11.31 -3.40
N ASP A 40 5.32 11.35 -2.41
CA ASP A 40 6.69 10.84 -2.46
C ASP A 40 6.82 9.41 -1.89
N ALA A 41 5.71 8.78 -1.51
CA ALA A 41 5.68 7.43 -0.99
C ALA A 41 5.48 6.41 -2.12
N GLU A 42 6.36 5.42 -2.19
CA GLU A 42 6.25 4.28 -3.10
C GLU A 42 5.50 3.15 -2.40
N ALA A 43 4.45 2.61 -3.03
CA ALA A 43 3.71 1.50 -2.48
C ALA A 43 3.50 0.40 -3.53
N TRP A 44 3.66 -0.85 -3.11
CA TRP A 44 3.47 -2.03 -3.95
C TRP A 44 2.83 -3.18 -3.16
N ILE A 45 2.41 -4.22 -3.89
CA ILE A 45 1.83 -5.43 -3.31
C ILE A 45 2.85 -6.56 -3.45
N GLU A 46 3.28 -7.12 -2.31
CA GLU A 46 4.01 -8.40 -2.26
C GLU A 46 3.06 -9.59 -2.19
#